data_AF-A0A5D4ID84-F1
#
_entry.id   AF-A0A5D4ID84-F1
#
_cell.length_a   1.000
_cell.length_b   1.000
_cell.length_c   1.000
_cell.angle_alpha   90.00
_cell.angle_beta   90.00
_cell.angle_gamma   90.00
#
_symmetry.space_group_name_H-M   'P 1'
#
loop_
_entity.id
_entity.type
_entity.pdbx_description
1 polymer ?
#
loop_
_entity_poly.entity_id
_entity_poly.type
_entity_poly.pdbx_seq_one_letter_code
_entity_poly.pdbx_strand_id
1 'polypeptide(L)'
;APAPPGSSSPSEAAPTPSSGSGSVPHPPQIAEPIAYAAAVAKMLWSYDTRTTNRDQQLAGMRAWMTTETAYADWASVSGQVPDPVLWSRMADQDQHATAHVSEGHYPSAFKQALSDDPSAITKAYIYVVTVNGKQQIAWKRGGGGAEERAVTLAVQCRPNHDCTLAAIAPSVTQ
;
A
#
# COMPACT_ATOMS: atom_id res chain seq x y z
N ALA A 1 -11.59 -16.67 48.74
CA ALA A 1 -11.21 -17.51 47.58
C ALA A 1 -10.71 -16.60 46.46
N PRO A 2 -9.68 -16.99 45.68
CA PRO A 2 -8.99 -16.10 44.74
C PRO A 2 -9.75 -15.91 43.41
N ALA A 3 -9.39 -14.85 42.68
CA ALA A 3 -10.05 -14.29 41.49
C ALA A 3 -9.78 -15.07 40.18
N PRO A 4 -10.62 -14.93 39.13
CA PRO A 4 -10.25 -15.37 37.78
C PRO A 4 -9.51 -14.27 36.99
N PRO A 5 -8.65 -14.65 36.03
CA PRO A 5 -7.72 -13.76 35.35
C PRO A 5 -8.39 -13.01 34.18
N GLY A 6 -7.91 -11.79 33.93
CA GLY A 6 -8.30 -10.99 32.77
C GLY A 6 -7.89 -11.65 31.45
N SER A 7 -8.82 -11.71 30.50
CA SER A 7 -8.53 -12.11 29.12
C SER A 7 -7.92 -10.94 28.36
N SER A 8 -6.64 -11.04 28.03
CA SER A 8 -6.00 -10.22 27.01
C SER A 8 -6.56 -10.62 25.64
N SER A 9 -7.21 -9.70 24.94
CA SER A 9 -7.59 -9.91 23.53
C SER A 9 -6.34 -9.92 22.64
N PRO A 10 -6.22 -10.85 21.68
CA PRO A 10 -5.13 -10.83 20.72
C PRO A 10 -5.32 -9.68 19.72
N SER A 11 -4.26 -8.90 19.47
CA SER A 11 -4.23 -8.01 18.29
C SER A 11 -4.25 -8.86 17.04
N GLU A 12 -5.28 -8.66 16.21
CA GLU A 12 -5.48 -9.38 14.97
C GLU A 12 -4.40 -9.00 13.97
N ALA A 13 -3.54 -9.95 13.62
CA ALA A 13 -2.57 -9.77 12.55
C ALA A 13 -3.32 -9.65 11.22
N ALA A 14 -3.01 -8.62 10.43
CA ALA A 14 -3.63 -8.40 9.14
C ALA A 14 -3.50 -9.66 8.24
N PRO A 15 -4.58 -10.11 7.58
CA PRO A 15 -4.55 -11.30 6.74
C PRO A 15 -3.60 -11.10 5.57
N THR A 16 -2.83 -12.14 5.24
CA THR A 16 -2.00 -12.17 4.05
C THR A 16 -2.89 -12.26 2.81
N PRO A 17 -2.73 -11.36 1.82
CA PRO A 17 -3.56 -11.38 0.62
C PRO A 17 -3.27 -12.62 -0.23
N SER A 18 -4.34 -13.27 -0.70
CA SER A 18 -4.28 -14.47 -1.55
C SER A 18 -3.85 -14.14 -2.98
N SER A 19 -2.91 -14.92 -3.52
CA SER A 19 -2.45 -14.84 -4.91
C SER A 19 -3.53 -15.36 -5.87
N GLY A 20 -4.39 -14.46 -6.37
CA GLY A 20 -5.20 -14.73 -7.56
C GLY A 20 -4.29 -14.85 -8.80
N SER A 21 -4.84 -15.22 -9.96
CA SER A 21 -4.13 -15.51 -11.21
C SER A 21 -3.32 -14.34 -11.83
N GLY A 22 -3.20 -13.21 -11.13
CA GLY A 22 -2.26 -12.14 -11.40
C GLY A 22 -1.24 -12.03 -10.28
N SER A 23 0.01 -11.75 -10.61
CA SER A 23 1.12 -11.71 -9.64
C SER A 23 0.99 -10.60 -8.59
N VAL A 24 0.08 -9.64 -8.79
CA VAL A 24 -0.28 -8.64 -7.78
C VAL A 24 -1.39 -9.22 -6.90
N PRO A 25 -1.19 -9.29 -5.58
CA PRO A 25 -2.23 -9.77 -4.66
C PRO A 25 -3.49 -8.89 -4.73
N HIS A 26 -4.65 -9.47 -4.45
CA HIS A 26 -5.89 -8.69 -4.32
C HIS A 26 -5.85 -7.83 -3.04
N PRO A 27 -6.55 -6.68 -3.02
CA PRO A 27 -6.64 -5.86 -1.81
C PRO A 27 -7.24 -6.67 -0.66
N PRO A 28 -6.64 -6.64 0.54
CA PRO A 28 -7.18 -7.32 1.70
C PRO A 28 -8.40 -6.56 2.24
N GLN A 29 -9.27 -7.29 2.92
CA GLN A 29 -10.44 -6.74 3.61
C GLN A 29 -10.00 -6.18 4.96
N ILE A 30 -9.59 -4.93 4.99
CA ILE A 30 -9.07 -4.24 6.19
C ILE A 30 -9.75 -2.88 6.28
N ALA A 31 -10.40 -2.59 7.42
CA ALA A 31 -11.05 -1.31 7.68
C ALA A 31 -10.16 -0.32 8.48
N GLU A 32 -8.96 -0.74 8.91
CA GLU A 32 -8.03 0.11 9.66
C GLU A 32 -7.01 0.79 8.71
N PRO A 33 -6.91 2.14 8.71
CA PRO A 33 -6.11 2.86 7.72
C PRO A 33 -4.62 2.53 7.71
N ILE A 34 -3.98 2.38 8.89
CA ILE A 34 -2.54 2.14 8.96
C ILE A 34 -2.19 0.74 8.44
N ALA A 35 -2.95 -0.28 8.82
CA ALA A 35 -2.79 -1.65 8.38
C ALA A 35 -3.04 -1.79 6.87
N TYR A 36 -4.07 -1.13 6.34
CA TYR A 36 -4.31 -1.11 4.90
C TYR A 36 -3.19 -0.38 4.15
N ALA A 37 -2.73 0.77 4.64
CA ALA A 37 -1.60 1.50 4.07
C ALA A 37 -0.32 0.65 4.03
N ALA A 38 -0.05 -0.12 5.09
CA ALA A 38 1.07 -1.06 5.12
C ALA A 38 0.92 -2.17 4.05
N ALA A 39 -0.29 -2.68 3.83
CA ALA A 39 -0.55 -3.66 2.77
C ALA A 39 -0.35 -3.05 1.38
N VAL A 40 -0.82 -1.82 1.16
CA VAL A 40 -0.58 -1.07 -0.09
C VAL A 40 0.92 -0.87 -0.31
N ALA A 41 1.68 -0.43 0.69
CA ALA A 41 3.12 -0.23 0.55
C ALA A 41 3.85 -1.53 0.17
N LYS A 42 3.46 -2.67 0.77
CA LYS A 42 3.98 -3.99 0.35
C LYS A 42 3.67 -4.28 -1.11
N MET A 43 2.45 -4.01 -1.56
CA MET A 43 2.03 -4.18 -2.94
C MET A 43 2.82 -3.27 -3.89
N LEU A 44 3.03 -2.00 -3.54
CA LEU A 44 3.77 -1.04 -4.37
C LEU A 44 5.26 -1.39 -4.50
N TRP A 45 5.86 -1.93 -3.44
CA TRP A 45 7.29 -2.23 -3.39
C TRP A 45 7.64 -3.68 -3.78
N SER A 46 6.64 -4.52 -4.04
CA SER A 46 6.84 -5.89 -4.50
C SER A 46 6.45 -6.05 -5.96
N TYR A 47 7.29 -6.70 -6.74
CA TYR A 47 6.99 -7.05 -8.13
C TYR A 47 7.81 -8.28 -8.55
N ASP A 48 7.32 -9.02 -9.54
CA ASP A 48 8.08 -10.09 -10.16
C ASP A 48 7.98 -10.00 -11.68
N THR A 49 9.00 -9.43 -12.32
CA THR A 49 8.99 -9.25 -13.78
C THR A 49 9.21 -10.55 -14.55
N ARG A 50 9.56 -11.65 -13.87
CA ARG A 50 9.74 -12.98 -14.49
C ARG A 50 8.40 -13.60 -14.89
N THR A 51 7.35 -13.27 -14.17
CA THR A 51 6.01 -13.87 -14.30
C THR A 51 4.91 -12.85 -14.59
N THR A 52 5.23 -11.56 -14.53
CA THR A 52 4.25 -10.47 -14.63
C THR A 52 4.67 -9.48 -15.70
N ASN A 53 3.82 -9.29 -16.72
CA ASN A 53 4.02 -8.17 -17.63
C ASN A 53 3.51 -6.86 -17.00
N ARG A 54 3.92 -5.73 -17.57
CA ARG A 54 3.61 -4.40 -17.04
C ARG A 54 2.11 -4.13 -16.95
N ASP A 55 1.35 -4.56 -17.95
CA ASP A 55 -0.10 -4.29 -18.00
C ASP A 55 -0.84 -5.12 -16.95
N GLN A 56 -0.40 -6.36 -16.70
CA GLN A 56 -0.89 -7.18 -15.58
C GLN A 56 -0.56 -6.53 -14.23
N GLN A 57 0.65 -6.00 -14.06
CA GLN A 57 1.02 -5.27 -12.85
C GLN A 57 0.08 -4.07 -12.63
N LEU A 58 -0.09 -3.23 -13.65
CA LEU A 58 -0.96 -2.07 -13.59
C LEU A 58 -2.43 -2.44 -13.34
N ALA A 59 -2.95 -3.46 -14.01
CA ALA A 59 -4.32 -3.93 -13.79
C ALA A 59 -4.51 -4.42 -12.35
N GLY A 60 -3.54 -5.17 -11.81
CA GLY A 60 -3.55 -5.63 -10.42
C GLY A 60 -3.49 -4.48 -9.42
N MET A 61 -2.61 -3.50 -9.63
CA MET A 61 -2.52 -2.30 -8.78
C MET A 61 -3.80 -1.47 -8.82
N ARG A 62 -4.46 -1.37 -9.99
CA ARG A 62 -5.72 -0.65 -10.14
C ARG A 62 -6.84 -1.25 -9.29
N ALA A 63 -6.83 -2.56 -9.04
CA ALA A 63 -7.82 -3.22 -8.19
C ALA A 63 -7.78 -2.77 -6.72
N TRP A 64 -6.69 -2.14 -6.27
CA TRP A 64 -6.56 -1.60 -4.92
C TRP A 64 -7.16 -0.20 -4.78
N MET A 65 -7.45 0.46 -5.89
CA MET A 65 -7.93 1.83 -5.87
C MET A 65 -9.40 1.93 -5.48
N THR A 66 -9.77 3.04 -4.87
CA THR A 66 -11.18 3.43 -4.73
C THR A 66 -11.84 3.53 -6.10
N THR A 67 -13.11 3.14 -6.17
CA THR A 67 -13.95 3.31 -7.35
C THR A 67 -14.53 4.71 -7.46
N GLU A 68 -14.38 5.53 -6.42
CA GLU A 68 -14.83 6.91 -6.38
C GLU A 68 -13.87 7.82 -7.18
N THR A 69 -14.21 8.07 -8.43
CA THR A 69 -13.36 8.81 -9.38
C THR A 69 -13.00 10.23 -8.95
N ALA A 70 -13.79 10.83 -8.06
CA ALA A 70 -13.48 12.14 -7.47
C ALA A 70 -12.21 12.14 -6.60
N TYR A 71 -11.81 10.96 -6.09
CA TYR A 71 -10.66 10.79 -5.19
C TYR A 71 -9.59 9.87 -5.76
N ALA A 72 -9.92 9.03 -6.74
CA ALA A 72 -9.00 8.07 -7.34
C ALA A 72 -7.96 8.77 -8.25
N ASP A 73 -6.79 9.07 -7.70
CA ASP A 73 -5.63 9.52 -8.47
C ASP A 73 -4.80 8.32 -8.97
N TRP A 74 -5.21 7.77 -10.11
CA TRP A 74 -4.47 6.69 -10.75
C TRP A 74 -3.10 7.10 -11.25
N ALA A 75 -2.88 8.39 -11.55
CA ALA A 75 -1.61 8.84 -12.10
C ALA A 75 -0.49 8.68 -11.06
N SER A 76 -0.74 9.02 -9.79
CA SER A 76 0.25 8.82 -8.72
C SER A 76 0.61 7.36 -8.48
N VAL A 77 -0.36 6.45 -8.58
CA VAL A 77 -0.15 5.01 -8.40
C VAL A 77 0.55 4.38 -9.60
N SER A 78 0.04 4.62 -10.81
CA SER A 78 0.64 4.06 -12.04
C SER A 78 2.01 4.63 -12.36
N GLY A 79 2.30 5.86 -11.93
CA GLY A 79 3.62 6.48 -12.03
C GLY A 79 4.70 5.76 -11.23
N GLN A 80 4.34 4.87 -10.30
CA GLN A 80 5.31 4.02 -9.59
C GLN A 80 5.80 2.84 -10.43
N VAL A 81 5.12 2.53 -11.54
CA VAL A 81 5.49 1.44 -12.43
C VAL A 81 6.38 1.97 -13.55
N PRO A 82 7.58 1.41 -13.73
CA PRO A 82 8.46 1.72 -14.85
C PRO A 82 7.76 1.72 -16.21
N ASP A 83 8.27 2.50 -17.16
CA ASP A 83 7.77 2.47 -18.53
C ASP A 83 7.93 1.07 -19.18
N PRO A 84 7.23 0.79 -20.29
CA PRO A 84 7.29 -0.54 -20.92
C PRO A 84 8.70 -1.00 -21.33
N VAL A 85 9.57 -0.07 -21.76
CA VAL A 85 10.94 -0.39 -22.17
C VAL A 85 11.77 -0.79 -20.96
N LEU A 86 11.67 -0.03 -19.87
CA LEU A 86 12.38 -0.35 -18.63
C LEU A 86 11.85 -1.66 -18.02
N TRP A 87 10.53 -1.88 -17.99
CA TRP A 87 9.95 -3.14 -17.50
C TRP A 87 10.44 -4.35 -18.30
N SER A 88 10.51 -4.24 -19.62
CA SER A 88 11.06 -5.31 -20.47
C SER A 88 12.51 -5.62 -20.11
N ARG A 89 13.34 -4.60 -19.86
CA ARG A 89 14.74 -4.80 -19.46
C ARG A 89 14.85 -5.43 -18.08
N MET A 90 13.97 -5.05 -17.15
CA MET A 90 13.88 -5.68 -15.82
C MET A 90 13.56 -7.17 -15.96
N ALA A 91 12.59 -7.53 -16.82
CA ALA A 91 12.24 -8.91 -17.14
C ALA A 91 13.40 -9.68 -17.78
N ASP A 92 14.11 -9.07 -18.73
CA ASP A 92 15.32 -9.68 -19.34
C ASP A 92 16.43 -9.94 -18.31
N GLN A 93 16.41 -9.24 -17.18
CA GLN A 93 17.34 -9.42 -16.05
C GLN A 93 16.75 -10.25 -14.91
N ASP A 94 15.60 -10.91 -15.10
CA ASP A 94 14.86 -11.65 -14.07
C ASP A 94 14.65 -10.83 -12.79
N GLN A 95 14.49 -9.50 -12.93
CA GLN A 95 14.45 -8.61 -11.78
C GLN A 95 13.15 -8.79 -11.01
N HIS A 96 13.25 -8.94 -9.70
CA HIS A 96 12.11 -9.04 -8.81
C HIS A 96 12.44 -8.34 -7.50
N ALA A 97 11.38 -7.88 -6.83
CA ALA A 97 11.50 -7.21 -5.55
C ALA A 97 10.51 -7.75 -4.53
N THR A 98 10.97 -7.81 -3.29
CA THR A 98 10.16 -8.13 -2.11
C THR A 98 10.20 -6.98 -1.13
N ALA A 99 9.05 -6.74 -0.49
CA ALA A 99 8.88 -5.63 0.45
C ALA A 99 8.81 -6.12 1.90
N HIS A 100 9.44 -5.35 2.78
CA HIS A 100 9.27 -5.44 4.23
C HIS A 100 8.84 -4.08 4.76
N VAL A 101 7.65 -4.01 5.35
CA VAL A 101 7.19 -2.78 6.02
C VAL A 101 7.67 -2.81 7.46
N SER A 102 8.26 -1.71 7.92
CA SER A 102 8.73 -1.56 9.30
C SER A 102 7.73 -0.81 10.18
N GLU A 103 7.05 0.21 9.64
CA GLU A 103 6.16 1.07 10.40
C GLU A 103 5.14 1.76 9.46
N GLY A 104 3.93 2.03 9.98
CA GLY A 104 3.03 3.02 9.42
C GLY A 104 2.54 4.00 10.50
N HIS A 105 2.43 5.28 10.17
CA HIS A 105 1.95 6.31 11.10
C HIS A 105 1.26 7.47 10.39
N TYR A 106 0.39 8.18 11.12
CA TYR A 106 -0.15 9.46 10.68
C TYR A 106 0.90 10.57 10.79
N PRO A 107 1.19 11.34 9.72
CA PRO A 107 2.07 12.50 9.79
C PRO A 107 1.61 13.48 10.87
N SER A 108 2.54 14.16 11.54
CA SER A 108 2.23 15.18 12.55
C SER A 108 1.32 16.28 12.00
N ALA A 109 1.60 16.76 10.78
CA ALA A 109 0.79 17.77 10.10
C ALA A 109 -0.65 17.31 9.86
N PHE A 110 -0.85 16.03 9.52
CA PHE A 110 -2.19 15.47 9.34
C PHE A 110 -2.94 15.43 10.69
N LYS A 111 -2.28 14.95 11.76
CA LYS A 111 -2.88 14.94 13.10
C LYS A 111 -3.27 16.34 13.58
N GLN A 112 -2.45 17.36 13.27
CA GLN A 112 -2.77 18.75 13.56
C GLN A 112 -4.01 19.21 12.79
N ALA A 113 -4.03 19.02 11.47
CA ALA A 113 -5.17 19.40 10.63
C ALA A 113 -6.49 18.75 11.10
N LEU A 114 -6.45 17.48 11.53
CA LEU A 114 -7.61 16.80 12.12
C LEU A 114 -8.02 17.33 13.48
N SER A 115 -7.07 17.81 14.28
CA SER A 115 -7.37 18.42 15.57
C SER A 115 -8.01 19.80 15.37
N ASP A 116 -7.57 20.53 14.34
CA ASP A 116 -8.08 21.86 13.99
C ASP A 116 -9.47 21.79 13.34
N ASP A 117 -9.70 20.84 12.43
CA ASP A 117 -10.99 20.57 11.79
C ASP A 117 -11.28 19.05 11.71
N PRO A 118 -11.87 18.45 12.75
CA PRO A 118 -12.24 17.04 12.74
C PRO A 118 -13.26 16.68 11.66
N SER A 119 -14.03 17.66 11.17
CA SER A 119 -15.06 17.44 10.16
C SER A 119 -14.48 17.25 8.76
N ALA A 120 -13.22 17.65 8.52
CA ALA A 120 -12.54 17.55 7.23
C ALA A 120 -12.49 16.10 6.69
N ILE A 121 -12.33 15.09 7.55
CA ILE A 121 -12.35 13.67 7.14
C ILE A 121 -13.74 13.20 6.76
N THR A 122 -14.81 13.74 7.38
CA THR A 122 -16.16 13.15 7.28
C THR A 122 -16.76 13.17 5.88
N LYS A 123 -16.20 13.95 4.96
CA LYS A 123 -16.66 14.03 3.56
C LYS A 123 -16.10 12.89 2.71
N ALA A 124 -14.79 12.68 2.75
CA ALA A 124 -14.10 11.74 1.88
C ALA A 124 -13.67 10.46 2.60
N TYR A 125 -13.61 10.47 3.93
CA TYR A 125 -13.04 9.42 4.77
C TYR A 125 -11.60 9.05 4.38
N ILE A 126 -10.82 10.04 3.95
CA ILE A 126 -9.43 9.86 3.50
C ILE A 126 -8.48 10.13 4.66
N TYR A 127 -7.65 9.14 4.95
CA TYR A 127 -6.61 9.14 5.95
C TYR A 127 -5.25 9.20 5.28
N VAL A 128 -4.37 10.09 5.76
CA VAL A 128 -3.01 10.20 5.23
C VAL A 128 -2.06 9.41 6.12
N VAL A 129 -1.48 8.34 5.59
CA VAL A 129 -0.58 7.46 6.33
C VAL A 129 0.79 7.45 5.66
N THR A 130 1.86 7.69 6.42
CA THR A 130 3.23 7.45 5.96
C THR A 130 3.66 6.07 6.39
N VAL A 131 4.19 5.30 5.45
CA VAL A 131 4.69 3.94 5.67
C VAL A 131 6.18 3.92 5.35
N ASN A 132 6.95 3.38 6.29
CA ASN A 132 8.38 3.13 6.14
C ASN A 132 8.62 1.63 5.98
N GLY A 133 9.70 1.29 5.29
CA GLY A 133 10.13 -0.08 5.15
C GLY A 133 11.33 -0.20 4.25
N LYS A 134 11.48 -1.39 3.69
CA LYS A 134 12.62 -1.80 2.90
C LYS A 134 12.17 -2.60 1.70
N GLN A 135 12.77 -2.32 0.56
CA GLN A 135 12.62 -3.11 -0.65
C GLN A 135 13.93 -3.87 -0.89
N GLN A 136 13.83 -5.18 -1.07
CA GLN A 136 14.95 -6.01 -1.53
C GLN A 136 14.74 -6.30 -3.00
N ILE A 137 15.76 -6.08 -3.81
CA ILE A 137 15.72 -6.26 -5.26
C ILE A 137 16.78 -7.30 -5.63
N ALA A 138 16.43 -8.25 -6.47
CA ALA A 138 17.35 -9.27 -7.00
C ALA A 138 17.21 -9.36 -8.52
N TRP A 139 18.30 -9.70 -9.21
CA TRP A 139 18.37 -9.89 -10.66
C TRP A 139 19.43 -10.96 -11.04
N LYS A 140 19.57 -11.24 -12.34
CA LYS A 140 20.44 -12.30 -12.88
C LYS A 140 21.86 -12.29 -12.31
N ARG A 141 22.43 -13.50 -12.21
CA ARG A 141 23.80 -13.79 -11.74
C ARG A 141 24.09 -13.39 -10.28
N GLY A 142 23.07 -13.42 -9.43
CA GLY A 142 23.22 -13.12 -8.00
C GLY A 142 23.40 -11.64 -7.69
N GLY A 143 23.11 -10.76 -8.66
CA GLY A 143 23.05 -9.32 -8.41
C GLY A 143 21.82 -8.98 -7.58
N GLY A 144 21.98 -8.02 -6.68
CA GLY A 144 20.90 -7.59 -5.81
C GLY A 144 21.25 -6.32 -5.04
N GLY A 145 20.25 -5.76 -4.39
CA GLY A 145 20.37 -4.59 -3.55
C GLY A 145 19.22 -4.51 -2.57
N ALA A 146 19.35 -3.66 -1.57
CA ALA A 146 18.24 -3.33 -0.71
C ALA A 146 18.21 -1.82 -0.46
N GLU A 147 17.01 -1.26 -0.45
CA GLU A 147 16.77 0.17 -0.36
C GLU A 147 15.73 0.42 0.74
N GLU A 148 15.99 1.37 1.61
CA GLU A 148 14.98 1.87 2.54
C GLU A 148 13.97 2.73 1.76
N ARG A 149 12.68 2.51 2.00
CA ARG A 149 11.57 3.13 1.29
C ARG A 149 10.66 3.83 2.29
N ALA A 150 10.15 4.98 1.88
CA ALA A 150 9.07 5.67 2.55
C ALA A 150 8.03 6.08 1.51
N VAL A 151 6.74 5.96 1.84
CA VAL A 151 5.64 6.41 1.00
C VAL A 151 4.53 6.99 1.86
N THR A 152 3.94 8.11 1.41
CA THR A 152 2.77 8.69 2.04
C THR A 152 1.54 8.43 1.17
N LEU A 153 0.55 7.76 1.75
CA LEU A 153 -0.62 7.22 1.06
C LEU A 153 -1.88 7.92 1.55
N ALA A 154 -2.79 8.22 0.62
CA ALA A 154 -4.16 8.61 0.93
C ALA A 154 -5.04 7.36 0.88
N VAL A 155 -5.55 6.92 2.03
CA VAL A 155 -6.38 5.71 2.15
C VAL A 155 -7.79 6.10 2.52
N GLN A 156 -8.77 5.68 1.73
CA GLN A 156 -10.18 5.91 1.98
C GLN A 156 -10.76 4.76 2.81
N CYS A 157 -11.18 5.03 4.05
CA CYS A 157 -11.75 4.03 4.97
C CYS A 157 -13.11 4.52 5.50
N ARG A 158 -14.21 4.07 4.87
CA ARG A 158 -15.57 4.45 5.28
C ARG A 158 -16.05 3.56 6.45
N PRO A 159 -16.98 4.05 7.29
CA PRO A 159 -17.55 3.25 8.37
C PRO A 159 -18.18 1.96 7.83
N ASN A 160 -17.83 0.80 8.42
CA ASN A 160 -18.32 -0.53 8.02
C ASN A 160 -17.94 -0.98 6.60
N HIS A 161 -16.89 -0.41 6.02
CA HIS A 161 -16.36 -0.81 4.71
C HIS A 161 -14.85 -1.08 4.78
N ASP A 162 -14.39 -1.95 3.88
CA ASP A 162 -12.96 -2.12 3.65
C ASP A 162 -12.34 -0.83 3.11
N CYS A 163 -11.11 -0.56 3.51
CA CYS A 163 -10.33 0.55 3.02
C CYS A 163 -9.96 0.35 1.54
N THR A 164 -9.75 1.46 0.83
CA THR A 164 -9.27 1.49 -0.55
C THR A 164 -8.20 2.57 -0.72
N LEU A 165 -7.35 2.44 -1.74
CA LEU A 165 -6.32 3.42 -2.04
C LEU A 165 -6.89 4.57 -2.88
N ALA A 166 -6.70 5.81 -2.44
CA ALA A 166 -7.08 7.00 -3.19
C ALA A 166 -5.90 7.56 -4.02
N ALA A 167 -4.72 7.72 -3.41
CA ALA A 167 -3.57 8.35 -4.05
C ALA A 167 -2.23 8.07 -3.33
N ILE A 168 -1.12 8.46 -3.99
CA ILE A 168 0.22 8.57 -3.40
C ILE A 168 0.66 10.05 -3.41
N ALA A 169 1.19 10.57 -2.29
CA ALA A 169 1.73 11.93 -2.19
C ALA A 169 3.13 12.04 -2.85
N PRO A 170 3.55 13.19 -3.42
CA PRO A 170 3.07 14.55 -3.15
C PRO A 170 1.87 14.99 -4.00
N SER A 171 1.28 14.10 -4.79
CA SER A 171 0.07 14.32 -5.60
C SER A 171 -1.21 14.29 -4.75
N VAL A 172 -1.22 15.07 -3.67
CA VAL A 172 -2.44 15.53 -3.01
C VAL A 172 -2.43 17.05 -3.18
N THR A 173 -2.98 17.55 -4.29
CA THR A 173 -3.28 18.98 -4.36
C THR A 173 -4.28 19.26 -3.25
N GLN A 174 -3.86 20.04 -2.25
CA GLN A 174 -4.77 20.69 -1.30
C GLN A 174 -5.78 21.57 -2.04
#